data_AF-A0A671R511-F1
#
_entry.id   AF-A0A671R511-F1
#
_cell.length_a   1.000
_cell.length_b   1.000
_cell.length_c   1.000
_cell.angle_alpha   90.00
_cell.angle_beta   90.00
_cell.angle_gamma   90.00
#
_symmetry.space_group_name_H-M   'P 1'
#
loop_
_entity.id
_entity.type
_entity.pdbx_description
1 polymer ?
#
loop_
_entity_poly.entity_id
_entity_poly.type
_entity_poly.pdbx_seq_one_letter_code
_entity_poly.pdbx_strand_id
1 'polypeptide(L)'
;PEELTDLTEKSHFVTAMSQLNRESQTYNPSVDLKPVVDINGLYPSEVWNDDVTPLTAAVLCRNEEICSYLLEKSADPNKPSTNGRTPLHYAAFTTGVQLSIVERLLTGKANPNGYQLQIFTPLQCAVDQDREDIVKALIEAGASPIINHGVNPELDKKVKRMIRQLSSHGDHR
;
A
#
# COMPACT_ATOMS: atom_id res chain seq x y z
N PRO A 1 25.72 -21.57 -3.55
CA PRO A 1 25.62 -20.17 -3.09
C PRO A 1 24.21 -19.55 -3.14
N GLU A 2 23.22 -20.21 -3.75
CA GLU A 2 21.83 -19.71 -3.87
C GLU A 2 20.87 -20.12 -2.73
N GLU A 3 21.30 -20.90 -1.73
CA GLU A 3 20.41 -21.38 -0.65
C GLU A 3 20.34 -20.46 0.59
N LEU A 4 21.27 -19.50 0.75
CA LEU A 4 21.31 -18.65 1.95
C LEU A 4 20.40 -17.42 1.88
N THR A 5 20.02 -16.95 0.69
CA THR A 5 19.12 -15.79 0.52
C THR A 5 17.67 -16.16 0.84
N ASP A 6 17.26 -17.39 0.49
CA ASP A 6 15.91 -17.92 0.72
C ASP A 6 15.55 -18.04 2.22
N LEU A 7 16.53 -18.29 3.10
CA LEU A 7 16.31 -18.39 4.55
C LEU A 7 16.15 -17.01 5.23
N THR A 8 16.84 -15.98 4.74
CA THR A 8 16.73 -14.60 5.26
C THR A 8 15.45 -13.92 4.79
N GLU A 9 15.06 -14.14 3.53
CA GLU A 9 13.80 -13.64 2.96
C GLU A 9 12.59 -14.32 3.62
N LYS A 10 12.65 -15.64 3.85
CA LYS A 10 11.66 -16.36 4.67
C LYS A 10 11.64 -15.85 6.11
N SER A 11 12.77 -15.48 6.70
CA SER A 11 12.83 -14.92 8.06
C SER A 11 12.14 -13.56 8.17
N HIS A 12 12.34 -12.64 7.22
CA HIS A 12 11.67 -11.34 7.23
C HIS A 12 10.18 -11.44 6.90
N PHE A 13 9.81 -12.32 5.97
CA PHE A 13 8.41 -12.62 5.67
C PHE A 13 7.70 -13.28 6.86
N VAL A 14 8.31 -14.29 7.47
CA VAL A 14 7.82 -14.91 8.71
C VAL A 14 7.79 -13.87 9.82
N THR A 15 8.75 -12.95 9.93
CA THR A 15 8.75 -11.90 10.96
C THR A 15 7.62 -10.89 10.74
N ALA A 16 7.36 -10.47 9.50
CA ALA A 16 6.22 -9.61 9.19
C ALA A 16 4.90 -10.31 9.51
N MET A 17 4.73 -11.55 9.07
CA MET A 17 3.54 -12.37 9.41
C MET A 17 3.48 -12.74 10.90
N SER A 18 4.61 -12.88 11.59
CA SER A 18 4.71 -13.14 13.03
C SER A 18 4.42 -11.88 13.84
N GLN A 19 4.70 -10.69 13.31
CA GLN A 19 4.32 -9.41 13.90
C GLN A 19 2.81 -9.22 13.78
N LEU A 20 2.23 -9.52 12.60
CA LEU A 20 0.77 -9.61 12.43
C LEU A 20 0.13 -10.57 13.45
N ASN A 21 0.77 -11.72 13.68
CA ASN A 21 0.28 -12.76 14.60
C ASN A 21 0.63 -12.51 16.09
N ARG A 22 1.62 -11.65 16.40
CA ARG A 22 2.04 -11.31 17.78
C ARG A 22 1.13 -10.27 18.43
N GLU A 23 0.45 -9.47 17.63
CA GLU A 23 -0.45 -8.42 18.11
C GLU A 23 -1.86 -8.96 18.45
N SER A 24 -2.19 -10.20 18.05
CA SER A 24 -3.29 -11.02 18.59
C SER A 24 -2.76 -11.97 19.67
N GLN A 25 -3.09 -11.70 20.93
CA GLN A 25 -2.44 -12.24 22.15
C GLN A 25 -2.25 -13.78 22.22
N THR A 26 -1.15 -14.18 22.89
CA THR A 26 -0.74 -15.55 23.34
C THR A 26 -0.11 -16.50 22.32
N TYR A 27 1.23 -16.49 22.26
CA TYR A 27 2.04 -17.50 21.60
C TYR A 27 1.78 -18.89 22.23
N ASN A 28 1.13 -19.78 21.48
CA ASN A 28 1.00 -21.20 21.79
C ASN A 28 1.77 -22.00 20.72
N PRO A 29 2.90 -22.66 21.04
CA PRO A 29 3.79 -23.32 20.07
C PRO A 29 3.23 -24.60 19.44
N SER A 30 1.90 -24.81 19.49
CA SER A 30 1.23 -26.02 19.00
C SER A 30 0.22 -25.79 17.88
N VAL A 31 0.13 -24.57 17.34
CA VAL A 31 -0.67 -24.31 16.12
C VAL A 31 0.25 -24.44 14.90
N ASP A 32 0.00 -25.50 14.15
CA ASP A 32 0.58 -25.81 12.83
C ASP A 32 0.45 -24.57 11.92
N LEU A 33 1.55 -23.84 11.74
CA LEU A 33 1.62 -22.68 10.85
C LEU A 33 1.41 -23.19 9.42
N LYS A 34 0.19 -23.06 8.90
CA LYS A 34 -0.03 -23.32 7.48
C LYS A 34 0.88 -22.38 6.68
N PRO A 35 1.66 -22.92 5.72
CA PRO A 35 2.48 -22.09 4.85
C PRO A 35 1.59 -21.07 4.13
N VAL A 36 2.17 -20.01 3.59
CA VAL A 36 1.46 -19.05 2.73
C VAL A 36 0.90 -19.79 1.53
N VAL A 37 -0.34 -20.28 1.63
CA VAL A 37 -0.96 -21.05 0.55
C VAL A 37 -1.44 -20.12 -0.58
N ASP A 38 -1.66 -18.84 -0.28
CA ASP A 38 -2.14 -17.85 -1.24
C ASP A 38 -1.49 -16.47 -1.01
N ILE A 39 -0.58 -16.08 -1.92
CA ILE A 39 0.12 -14.78 -1.89
C ILE A 39 -0.83 -13.57 -2.02
N ASN A 40 -2.05 -13.79 -2.51
CA ASN A 40 -3.10 -12.77 -2.65
C ASN A 40 -4.28 -13.01 -1.68
N GLY A 41 -4.13 -13.96 -0.76
CA GLY A 41 -5.12 -14.27 0.25
C GLY A 41 -5.38 -13.08 1.17
N LEU A 42 -6.63 -12.96 1.63
CA LEU A 42 -6.99 -11.98 2.64
C LEU A 42 -6.84 -12.60 4.02
N TYR A 43 -6.07 -11.94 4.87
CA TYR A 43 -5.76 -12.38 6.22
C TYR A 43 -6.41 -11.41 7.21
N PRO A 44 -7.23 -11.93 8.15
CA PRO A 44 -7.83 -11.08 9.17
C PRO A 44 -6.79 -10.36 10.00
N SER A 45 -7.00 -9.07 10.23
CA SER A 45 -6.18 -8.27 11.14
C SER A 45 -7.05 -7.50 12.12
N GLU A 46 -6.92 -7.83 13.40
CA GLU A 46 -7.56 -7.08 14.49
C GLU A 46 -6.96 -5.68 14.64
N VAL A 47 -5.68 -5.51 14.28
CA VAL A 47 -4.92 -4.26 14.40
C VAL A 47 -5.46 -3.19 13.47
N TRP A 48 -5.81 -3.57 12.25
CA TRP A 48 -6.32 -2.64 11.22
C TRP A 48 -7.83 -2.70 11.04
N ASN A 49 -8.49 -3.64 11.72
CA ASN A 49 -9.92 -3.92 11.57
C ASN A 49 -10.31 -4.08 10.08
N ASP A 50 -9.47 -4.82 9.36
CA ASP A 50 -9.58 -5.08 7.92
C ASP A 50 -8.81 -6.34 7.56
N ASP A 51 -9.37 -7.16 6.69
CA ASP A 51 -8.64 -8.29 6.15
C ASP A 51 -7.78 -7.81 4.99
N VAL A 52 -6.47 -8.04 5.08
CA VAL A 52 -5.47 -7.47 4.18
C VAL A 52 -4.67 -8.56 3.48
N THR A 53 -4.11 -8.22 2.31
CA THR A 53 -3.14 -9.09 1.64
C THR A 53 -1.77 -9.01 2.30
N PRO A 54 -0.89 -10.00 2.10
CA PRO A 54 0.50 -9.92 2.56
C PRO A 54 1.22 -8.67 2.05
N LEU A 55 0.93 -8.25 0.81
CA LEU A 55 1.50 -7.04 0.23
C LEU A 55 1.01 -5.78 0.97
N THR A 56 -0.28 -5.68 1.26
CA THR A 56 -0.82 -4.57 2.06
C THR A 56 -0.22 -4.55 3.47
N ALA A 57 -0.06 -5.71 4.11
CA ALA A 57 0.60 -5.79 5.41
C ALA A 57 2.06 -5.29 5.35
N ALA A 58 2.81 -5.68 4.32
CA ALA A 58 4.18 -5.20 4.12
C ALA A 58 4.25 -3.67 3.95
N VAL A 59 3.28 -3.07 3.24
CA VAL A 59 3.13 -1.62 3.10
C VAL A 59 2.87 -0.96 4.46
N LEU A 60 1.95 -1.51 5.26
CA LEU A 60 1.60 -0.99 6.58
C LEU A 60 2.75 -1.12 7.58
N CYS A 61 3.55 -2.18 7.46
CA CYS A 61 4.81 -2.37 8.20
C CYS A 61 5.97 -1.53 7.65
N ARG A 62 5.78 -0.79 6.55
CA ARG A 62 6.77 0.09 5.90
C ARG A 62 8.04 -0.66 5.47
N ASN A 63 7.90 -1.92 5.06
CA ASN A 63 9.02 -2.76 4.65
C ASN A 63 9.11 -2.88 3.13
N GLU A 64 9.99 -2.09 2.52
CA GLU A 64 10.19 -2.07 1.05
C GLU A 64 10.74 -3.39 0.50
N GLU A 65 11.62 -4.06 1.23
CA GLU A 65 12.24 -5.32 0.81
C GLU A 65 11.16 -6.40 0.64
N ILE A 66 10.27 -6.52 1.62
CA ILE A 66 9.14 -7.47 1.56
C ILE A 66 8.14 -7.07 0.47
N CYS A 67 7.86 -5.77 0.30
CA CYS A 67 7.01 -5.31 -0.80
C CYS A 67 7.58 -5.74 -2.16
N SER A 68 8.87 -5.52 -2.37
CA SER A 68 9.57 -5.88 -3.61
C SER A 68 9.55 -7.38 -3.85
N TYR A 69 9.90 -8.17 -2.82
CA TYR A 69 9.85 -9.62 -2.88
C TYR A 69 8.46 -10.15 -3.26
N LEU A 70 7.39 -9.63 -2.63
CA LEU A 70 6.02 -10.07 -2.91
C LEU A 70 5.61 -9.73 -4.35
N LEU A 71 5.95 -8.53 -4.83
CA LEU A 71 5.69 -8.14 -6.23
C LEU A 71 6.46 -9.02 -7.22
N GLU A 72 7.71 -9.37 -6.93
CA GLU A 72 8.51 -10.31 -7.73
C GLU A 72 7.89 -11.72 -7.76
N LYS A 73 7.26 -12.14 -6.66
CA LYS A 73 6.48 -13.38 -6.57
C LYS A 73 5.06 -13.27 -7.15
N SER A 74 4.78 -12.20 -7.91
CA SER A 74 3.49 -11.97 -8.57
C SER A 74 2.31 -11.77 -7.61
N ALA A 75 2.55 -11.16 -6.44
CA ALA A 75 1.47 -10.58 -5.65
C ALA A 75 0.73 -9.53 -6.49
N ASP A 76 -0.60 -9.53 -6.42
CA ASP A 76 -1.45 -8.58 -7.14
C ASP A 76 -1.47 -7.24 -6.38
N PRO A 77 -0.86 -6.18 -6.93
CA PRO A 77 -0.83 -4.88 -6.28
C PRO A 77 -2.17 -4.14 -6.31
N ASN A 78 -3.17 -4.70 -7.00
CA ASN A 78 -4.50 -4.14 -7.12
C ASN A 78 -5.53 -4.90 -6.27
N LYS A 79 -5.14 -6.00 -5.62
CA LYS A 79 -6.03 -6.78 -4.77
C LYS A 79 -6.50 -5.91 -3.58
N PRO A 80 -7.81 -5.67 -3.42
CA PRO A 80 -8.32 -4.87 -2.32
C PRO A 80 -8.34 -5.65 -1.00
N SER A 81 -8.30 -4.92 0.11
CA SER A 81 -8.76 -5.41 1.42
C SER A 81 -10.27 -5.63 1.46
N THR A 82 -10.80 -6.17 2.56
CA THR A 82 -12.26 -6.27 2.76
C THR A 82 -12.97 -4.93 2.77
N ASN A 83 -12.31 -3.85 3.21
CA ASN A 83 -12.86 -2.49 3.08
C ASN A 83 -12.70 -1.90 1.67
N GLY A 84 -12.19 -2.65 0.70
CA GLY A 84 -12.03 -2.20 -0.69
C GLY A 84 -10.82 -1.30 -0.93
N ARG A 85 -9.85 -1.25 0.00
CA ARG A 85 -8.62 -0.45 -0.14
C ARG A 85 -7.54 -1.28 -0.82
N THR A 86 -6.97 -0.77 -1.90
CA THR A 86 -5.79 -1.37 -2.53
C THR A 86 -4.52 -1.02 -1.74
N PRO A 87 -3.40 -1.75 -1.94
CA PRO A 87 -2.09 -1.39 -1.37
C PRO A 87 -1.72 0.09 -1.55
N LEU A 88 -2.02 0.70 -2.71
CA LEU A 88 -1.76 2.12 -2.94
C LEU A 88 -2.61 3.06 -2.06
N HIS A 89 -3.83 2.70 -1.69
CA HIS A 89 -4.62 3.52 -0.74
C HIS A 89 -3.94 3.57 0.61
N TYR A 90 -3.48 2.42 1.13
CA TYR A 90 -2.76 2.38 2.40
C TYR A 90 -1.42 3.11 2.30
N ALA A 91 -0.68 2.91 1.22
CA ALA A 91 0.59 3.61 1.01
C ALA A 91 0.42 5.13 0.99
N ALA A 92 -0.68 5.62 0.41
CA ALA A 92 -1.01 7.04 0.33
C ALA A 92 -1.55 7.62 1.65
N PHE A 93 -2.39 6.87 2.37
CA PHE A 93 -3.06 7.32 3.59
C PHE A 93 -2.20 7.15 4.86
N THR A 94 -1.39 6.10 4.93
CA THR A 94 -0.63 5.77 6.13
C THR A 94 0.62 6.65 6.23
N THR A 95 0.73 7.38 7.35
CA THR A 95 1.90 8.20 7.64
C THR A 95 3.15 7.33 7.77
N GLY A 96 4.31 7.87 7.36
CA GLY A 96 5.61 7.18 7.46
C GLY A 96 5.88 6.09 6.43
N VAL A 97 4.93 5.75 5.54
CA VAL A 97 5.25 4.93 4.35
C VAL A 97 6.15 5.73 3.43
N GLN A 98 7.30 5.18 3.06
CA GLN A 98 8.28 5.87 2.21
C GLN A 98 7.83 5.93 0.75
N LEU A 99 8.27 6.97 0.02
CA LEU A 99 7.99 7.13 -1.41
C LEU A 99 8.43 5.90 -2.23
N SER A 100 9.57 5.28 -1.87
CA SER A 100 10.10 4.11 -2.57
C SER A 100 9.11 2.95 -2.61
N ILE A 101 8.35 2.70 -1.53
CA ILE A 101 7.31 1.66 -1.49
C ILE A 101 6.21 1.96 -2.53
N VAL A 102 5.83 3.23 -2.67
CA VAL A 102 4.81 3.66 -3.64
C VAL A 102 5.31 3.47 -5.06
N GLU A 103 6.56 3.87 -5.33
CA GLU A 103 7.21 3.66 -6.63
C GLU A 103 7.33 2.17 -6.97
N ARG A 104 7.61 1.30 -5.99
CA ARG A 104 7.60 -0.15 -6.17
C ARG A 104 6.21 -0.67 -6.53
N LEU A 105 5.17 -0.25 -5.82
CA LEU A 105 3.79 -0.62 -6.16
C LEU A 105 3.42 -0.17 -7.58
N LEU A 106 3.75 1.07 -7.96
CA LEU A 106 3.47 1.61 -9.30
C LEU A 106 4.24 0.86 -10.39
N THR A 107 5.53 0.58 -10.16
CA THR A 107 6.36 -0.25 -11.05
C THR A 107 5.79 -1.67 -11.16
N GLY A 108 5.23 -2.20 -10.08
CA GLY A 108 4.49 -3.45 -10.01
C GLY A 108 3.15 -3.44 -10.76
N LYS A 109 2.77 -2.34 -11.42
CA LYS A 109 1.48 -2.12 -12.12
C LYS A 109 0.29 -1.95 -11.18
N ALA A 110 0.50 -1.39 -10.00
CA ALA A 110 -0.59 -0.86 -9.20
C ALA A 110 -1.32 0.25 -9.97
N ASN A 111 -2.65 0.20 -10.01
CA ASN A 111 -3.48 1.19 -10.66
C ASN A 111 -3.56 2.45 -9.78
N PRO A 112 -2.99 3.59 -10.20
CA PRO A 112 -3.03 4.83 -9.42
C PRO A 112 -4.45 5.39 -9.29
N ASN A 113 -5.37 4.94 -10.15
CA ASN A 113 -6.79 5.23 -10.14
C ASN A 113 -7.62 4.08 -9.56
N GLY A 114 -7.02 3.13 -8.83
CA GLY A 114 -7.80 2.07 -8.20
C GLY A 114 -8.76 2.68 -7.18
N TYR A 115 -10.07 2.49 -7.36
CA TYR A 115 -11.11 2.80 -6.38
C TYR A 115 -12.17 1.71 -6.57
N GLN A 116 -12.24 0.74 -5.65
CA GLN A 116 -13.25 -0.33 -5.76
C GLN A 116 -14.45 0.01 -4.90
N LEU A 117 -14.40 -0.33 -3.61
CA LEU A 117 -15.45 0.03 -2.65
C LEU A 117 -15.12 1.32 -1.89
N GLN A 118 -14.04 2.00 -2.27
CA GLN A 118 -13.60 3.23 -1.66
C GLN A 118 -14.14 4.45 -2.41
N ILE A 119 -14.56 5.43 -1.62
CA ILE A 119 -15.07 6.72 -2.10
C ILE A 119 -13.91 7.62 -2.54
N PHE A 120 -12.71 7.43 -1.96
CA PHE A 120 -11.52 8.21 -2.26
C PHE A 120 -10.49 7.40 -3.03
N THR A 121 -9.75 8.07 -3.92
CA THR A 121 -8.60 7.48 -4.61
C THR A 121 -7.32 7.48 -3.79
N PRO A 122 -6.29 6.71 -4.21
CA PRO A 122 -4.95 6.88 -3.67
C PRO A 122 -4.45 8.34 -3.75
N LEU A 123 -4.73 9.05 -4.84
CA LEU A 123 -4.34 10.46 -4.99
C LEU A 123 -5.05 11.35 -3.96
N GLN A 124 -6.34 11.16 -3.74
CA GLN A 124 -7.11 11.91 -2.75
C GLN A 124 -6.66 11.60 -1.32
N CYS A 125 -6.34 10.34 -1.02
CA CYS A 125 -5.74 9.96 0.26
C CYS A 125 -4.41 10.68 0.48
N ALA A 126 -3.52 10.73 -0.54
CA ALA A 126 -2.23 11.41 -0.42
C ALA A 126 -2.40 12.93 -0.22
N VAL A 127 -3.34 13.56 -0.92
CA VAL A 127 -3.67 14.98 -0.77
C VAL A 127 -4.27 15.28 0.60
N ASP A 128 -5.17 14.42 1.09
CA ASP A 128 -5.77 14.55 2.42
C ASP A 128 -4.69 14.56 3.50
N GLN A 129 -3.68 13.70 3.34
CA GLN A 129 -2.53 13.57 4.23
C GLN A 129 -1.36 14.55 3.94
N ASP A 130 -1.53 15.50 3.02
CA ASP A 130 -0.53 16.49 2.63
C ASP A 130 0.83 15.89 2.19
N ARG A 131 0.78 14.74 1.52
CA ARG A 131 1.95 13.99 1.05
C ARG A 131 2.34 14.34 -0.38
N GLU A 132 2.93 15.53 -0.55
CA GLU A 132 3.27 16.07 -1.87
C GLU A 132 4.18 15.16 -2.71
N ASP A 133 5.09 14.42 -2.07
CA ASP A 133 5.98 13.46 -2.70
C ASP A 133 5.22 12.32 -3.39
N ILE A 134 4.27 11.70 -2.67
CA ILE A 134 3.38 10.68 -3.24
C ILE A 134 2.46 11.28 -4.28
N VAL A 135 1.92 12.47 -4.03
CA VAL A 135 1.02 13.13 -5.00
C VAL A 135 1.71 13.29 -6.35
N LYS A 136 2.98 13.71 -6.37
CA LYS A 136 3.79 13.77 -7.60
C LYS A 136 3.91 12.41 -8.26
N ALA A 137 4.36 11.40 -7.53
CA ALA A 137 4.55 10.05 -8.09
C ALA A 137 3.25 9.45 -8.65
N LEU A 138 2.12 9.66 -7.98
CA LEU A 138 0.81 9.21 -8.48
C LEU A 138 0.40 9.95 -9.76
N ILE A 139 0.62 11.26 -9.85
CA ILE A 139 0.32 12.05 -11.06
C ILE A 139 1.21 11.61 -12.23
N GLU A 140 2.50 11.42 -11.98
CA GLU A 140 3.46 10.92 -12.98
C GLU A 140 3.09 9.52 -13.48
N ALA A 141 2.50 8.69 -12.62
CA ALA A 141 1.94 7.39 -12.99
C ALA A 141 0.56 7.44 -13.66
N GLY A 142 -0.02 8.63 -13.87
CA GLY A 142 -1.30 8.82 -14.55
C GLY A 142 -2.54 8.81 -13.65
N ALA A 143 -2.40 9.15 -12.36
CA ALA A 143 -3.56 9.40 -11.50
C ALA A 143 -4.41 10.56 -12.03
N SER A 144 -5.71 10.32 -12.16
CA SER A 144 -6.70 11.33 -12.49
C SER A 144 -6.95 12.21 -11.26
N PRO A 145 -6.95 13.54 -11.41
CA PRO A 145 -7.25 14.47 -10.33
C PRO A 145 -8.72 14.43 -9.87
N ILE A 146 -9.60 13.71 -10.56
CA ILE A 146 -11.04 13.73 -10.33
C ILE A 146 -11.61 12.33 -10.48
N ILE A 147 -12.02 11.67 -9.40
CA ILE A 147 -12.99 10.54 -9.45
C ILE A 147 -13.89 10.37 -8.20
N ASN A 148 -13.96 11.31 -7.25
CA ASN A 148 -14.93 11.19 -6.12
C ASN A 148 -16.31 11.83 -6.41
N HIS A 149 -16.70 12.00 -7.66
CA HIS A 149 -18.05 12.44 -8.06
C HIS A 149 -18.67 13.61 -7.28
N GLY A 150 -17.88 14.49 -6.64
CA GLY A 150 -18.36 15.56 -5.77
C GLY A 150 -18.82 15.16 -4.35
N VAL A 151 -18.53 13.96 -3.85
CA VAL A 151 -18.89 13.55 -2.46
C VAL A 151 -18.17 14.41 -1.41
N ASN A 152 -16.94 14.85 -1.70
CA ASN A 152 -16.23 15.82 -0.87
C ASN A 152 -15.67 16.98 -1.73
N PRO A 153 -16.47 18.04 -1.97
CA PRO A 153 -16.07 19.17 -2.80
C PRO A 153 -14.85 19.94 -2.26
N GLU A 154 -14.64 19.94 -0.93
CA GLU A 154 -13.50 20.63 -0.32
C GLU A 154 -12.19 19.86 -0.58
N LEU A 155 -12.22 18.53 -0.48
CA LEU A 155 -11.07 17.71 -0.85
C LEU A 155 -10.78 17.83 -2.36
N ASP A 156 -11.80 17.84 -3.21
CA ASP A 156 -11.62 18.05 -4.65
C ASP A 156 -10.98 19.42 -4.97
N LYS A 157 -11.35 20.48 -4.23
CA LYS A 157 -10.68 21.78 -4.32
C LYS A 157 -9.23 21.69 -3.85
N LYS A 158 -8.96 20.97 -2.76
CA LYS A 158 -7.60 20.76 -2.22
C LYS A 158 -6.71 20.04 -3.25
N VAL A 159 -7.21 18.97 -3.87
CA VAL A 159 -6.52 18.23 -4.96
C VAL A 159 -6.17 19.20 -6.09
N LYS A 160 -7.14 19.96 -6.60
CA LYS A 160 -6.92 20.93 -7.69
C LYS A 160 -5.89 22.01 -7.31
N ARG A 161 -5.88 22.46 -6.05
CA ARG A 161 -4.94 23.47 -5.55
C ARG A 161 -3.53 22.90 -5.48
N MET A 162 -3.36 21.73 -4.88
CA MET A 162 -2.06 21.08 -4.72
C MET A 162 -1.45 20.77 -6.09
N ILE A 163 -2.22 20.20 -7.02
CA ILE A 163 -1.74 19.93 -8.38
C ILE A 163 -1.25 21.21 -9.08
N ARG A 164 -2.00 22.30 -9.00
CA ARG A 164 -1.58 23.60 -9.55
C ARG A 164 -0.27 24.10 -8.92
N GLN A 165 -0.11 23.97 -7.61
CA GLN A 165 1.11 24.36 -6.90
C GLN A 165 2.30 23.50 -7.34
N LEU A 166 2.11 22.19 -7.49
CA LEU A 166 3.16 21.28 -7.95
C LEU A 166 3.57 21.57 -9.39
N SER A 167 2.62 21.89 -10.28
CA SER A 167 2.91 22.28 -11.66
C SER A 167 3.65 23.62 -11.74
N SER A 168 3.31 24.61 -10.90
CA SER A 168 3.95 25.93 -10.94
C SER A 168 5.39 25.94 -10.44
N HIS A 169 5.79 24.94 -9.64
CA HIS A 169 7.16 24.82 -9.12
C HIS A 169 8.10 24.01 -10.05
N GLY A 170 7.57 23.39 -11.11
CA GLY A 170 8.35 22.58 -12.06
C GLY A 170 9.10 23.37 -13.14
N ASP A 171 8.71 24.62 -13.41
CA ASP A 171 9.22 25.46 -14.52
C ASP A 171 10.48 26.29 -14.19
N HIS A 172 11.19 25.96 -13.10
CA HIS A 172 12.38 26.71 -12.65
C HIS A 172 13.67 25.86 -12.57
N ARG A 173 13.82 24.83 -13.40
CA ARG A 173 15.08 24.09 -13.54
C ARG A 173 15.65 24.16 -14.94
#